data_AF-A0AAE4QN16-F1
#
_entry.id   AF-A0AAE4QN16-F1
#
_cell.length_a   1.000
_cell.length_b   1.000
_cell.length_c   1.000
_cell.angle_alpha   90.00
_cell.angle_beta   90.00
_cell.angle_gamma   90.00
#
_symmetry.space_group_name_H-M   'P 1'
#
loop_
_entity.id
_entity.type
_entity.pdbx_description
1 polymer ?
#
loop_
_entity_poly.entity_id
_entity_poly.type
_entity_poly.pdbx_seq_one_letter_code
_entity_poly.pdbx_strand_id
1 'polypeptide(L)'
;MERRLMKSRAVKEDDKKVKREQLIRAAIALFNKSPFEKISMDQIAKKAGVAKGTLYLYFKTKEELFLEIHRMDYEFWFESFQTYLKSKSPGLAPAELASWITESLRENQRMVRLMAIGSALLEKNVVYESAFRLKDAVRRHVLESSSDLSRVLKLKKPEIAIEFLTYLHALIVGLWHHAEPSPIVSKVLSSSDDFEIFRIDFFRILETAILTLLNGLSKDR
;
A
#
# COMPACT_ATOMS: atom_id res chain seq x y z
N MET A 1 -18.80 -32.63 27.90
CA MET A 1 -19.39 -31.28 27.74
C MET A 1 -18.42 -30.33 26.99
N GLU A 2 -17.13 -30.36 27.32
CA GLU A 2 -16.08 -29.49 26.72
C GLU A 2 -15.89 -29.66 25.20
N ARG A 3 -15.93 -30.88 24.66
CA ARG A 3 -15.81 -31.12 23.20
C ARG A 3 -16.91 -30.46 22.36
N ARG A 4 -18.15 -30.32 22.88
CA ARG A 4 -19.26 -29.62 22.17
C ARG A 4 -19.10 -28.09 22.23
N LEU A 5 -18.59 -27.57 23.35
CA LEU A 5 -18.31 -26.15 23.54
C LEU A 5 -17.13 -25.68 22.67
N MET A 6 -16.05 -26.46 22.58
CA MET A 6 -14.93 -26.18 21.68
C MET A 6 -15.36 -26.22 20.20
N LYS A 7 -16.16 -27.21 19.80
CA LYS A 7 -16.65 -27.33 18.42
C LYS A 7 -17.60 -26.18 18.03
N SER A 8 -18.43 -25.70 18.96
CA SER A 8 -19.31 -24.53 18.72
C SER A 8 -18.56 -23.19 18.69
N ARG A 9 -17.49 -23.03 19.47
CA ARG A 9 -16.62 -21.84 19.42
C ARG A 9 -15.82 -21.77 18.11
N ALA A 10 -15.23 -22.88 17.68
CA ALA A 10 -14.48 -22.96 16.42
C ALA A 10 -15.35 -22.60 15.20
N VAL A 11 -16.58 -23.12 15.11
CA VAL A 11 -17.51 -22.80 14.02
C VAL A 11 -17.90 -21.32 13.99
N LYS A 12 -18.09 -20.69 15.16
CA LYS A 12 -18.40 -19.25 15.26
C LYS A 12 -17.22 -18.36 14.87
N GLU A 13 -15.99 -18.78 15.15
CA GLU A 13 -14.78 -18.07 14.73
C GLU A 13 -14.55 -18.17 13.22
N ASP A 14 -14.79 -19.34 12.63
CA ASP A 14 -14.72 -19.53 11.18
C ASP A 14 -15.76 -18.70 10.44
N ASP A 15 -17.01 -18.68 10.91
CA ASP A 15 -18.07 -17.82 10.37
C ASP A 15 -17.71 -16.33 10.44
N LYS A 16 -17.05 -15.92 11.53
CA LYS A 16 -16.59 -14.53 11.72
C LYS A 16 -15.49 -14.19 10.71
N LYS A 17 -14.51 -15.09 10.50
CA LYS A 17 -13.45 -14.89 9.51
C LYS A 17 -14.01 -14.81 8.09
N VAL A 18 -14.90 -15.73 7.70
CA VAL A 18 -15.51 -15.75 6.37
C VAL A 18 -16.26 -14.45 6.07
N LYS A 19 -17.06 -13.95 7.02
CA LYS A 19 -17.78 -12.67 6.85
C LYS A 19 -16.83 -11.48 6.73
N ARG A 20 -15.76 -11.46 7.55
CA ARG A 20 -14.73 -10.42 7.46
C ARG A 20 -14.08 -10.40 6.08
N GLU A 21 -13.73 -11.56 5.54
CA GLU A 21 -13.15 -11.65 4.20
C GLU A 21 -14.13 -11.26 3.09
N GLN A 22 -15.42 -11.62 3.21
CA GLN A 22 -16.45 -11.20 2.26
C GLN A 22 -16.56 -9.67 2.18
N LEU A 23 -16.52 -8.99 3.33
CA LEU A 23 -16.52 -7.53 3.41
C LEU A 23 -15.28 -6.93 2.75
N ILE A 24 -14.10 -7.48 3.04
CA ILE A 24 -12.83 -7.05 2.43
C ILE A 24 -12.87 -7.22 0.90
N ARG A 25 -13.27 -8.40 0.41
CA ARG A 25 -13.38 -8.67 -1.05
C ARG A 25 -14.37 -7.73 -1.72
N ALA A 26 -15.51 -7.44 -1.08
CA ALA A 26 -16.49 -6.49 -1.61
C ALA A 26 -15.93 -5.07 -1.69
N ALA A 27 -15.25 -4.60 -0.65
CA ALA A 27 -14.62 -3.28 -0.64
C ALA A 27 -13.50 -3.14 -1.68
N ILE A 28 -12.61 -4.15 -1.79
CA ILE A 28 -11.58 -4.20 -2.84
C ILE A 28 -12.22 -4.10 -4.23
N ALA A 29 -13.26 -4.89 -4.49
CA ALA A 29 -13.92 -4.90 -5.80
C ALA A 29 -14.65 -3.58 -6.13
N LEU A 30 -15.11 -2.82 -5.12
CA LEU A 30 -15.63 -1.46 -5.33
C LEU A 30 -14.48 -0.47 -5.59
N PHE A 31 -13.40 -0.57 -4.82
CA PHE A 31 -12.26 0.33 -4.91
C PHE A 31 -11.48 0.19 -6.22
N ASN A 32 -11.44 -1.00 -6.81
CA ASN A 32 -10.88 -1.19 -8.15
C ASN A 32 -11.67 -0.47 -9.26
N LYS A 33 -12.91 -0.02 -8.98
CA LYS A 33 -13.79 0.60 -9.98
C LYS A 33 -14.15 2.05 -9.68
N SER A 34 -13.91 2.51 -8.45
CA SER A 34 -14.37 3.81 -7.96
C SER A 34 -13.31 4.49 -7.09
N PRO A 35 -13.25 5.84 -7.12
CA PRO A 35 -12.53 6.61 -6.10
C PRO A 35 -13.05 6.32 -4.69
N PHE A 36 -12.18 6.45 -3.69
CA PHE A 36 -12.49 6.15 -2.29
C PHE A 36 -13.71 6.92 -1.77
N GLU A 37 -13.84 8.19 -2.17
CA GLU A 37 -14.87 9.13 -1.74
C GLU A 37 -16.26 8.65 -2.18
N LYS A 38 -16.35 8.01 -3.35
CA LYS A 38 -17.62 7.53 -3.93
C LYS A 38 -18.08 6.20 -3.36
N ILE A 39 -17.27 5.54 -2.53
CA ILE A 39 -17.59 4.27 -1.90
C ILE A 39 -18.27 4.52 -0.56
N SER A 40 -19.38 3.82 -0.29
CA SER A 40 -20.10 3.87 0.98
C SER A 40 -20.17 2.51 1.66
N MET A 41 -20.35 2.51 2.98
CA MET A 41 -20.57 1.29 3.77
C MET A 41 -21.78 0.49 3.28
N ASP A 42 -22.81 1.17 2.79
CA ASP A 42 -24.03 0.54 2.26
C ASP A 42 -23.77 -0.22 0.95
N GLN A 43 -22.96 0.37 0.06
CA GLN A 43 -22.53 -0.31 -1.16
C GLN A 43 -21.70 -1.56 -0.84
N ILE A 44 -20.81 -1.46 0.17
CA ILE A 44 -19.97 -2.59 0.61
C ILE A 44 -20.84 -3.71 1.18
N ALA A 45 -21.75 -3.39 2.12
CA ALA A 45 -22.65 -4.37 2.72
C ALA A 45 -23.52 -5.08 1.66
N LYS A 46 -24.13 -4.30 0.76
CA LYS A 46 -24.93 -4.82 -0.36
C LYS A 46 -24.12 -5.75 -1.26
N LYS A 47 -22.89 -5.36 -1.62
CA LYS A 47 -22.03 -6.17 -2.49
C LYS A 47 -21.51 -7.42 -1.80
N ALA A 48 -21.26 -7.37 -0.50
CA ALA A 48 -20.88 -8.53 0.30
C ALA A 48 -22.04 -9.48 0.60
N GLY A 49 -23.29 -9.06 0.33
CA GLY A 49 -24.48 -9.85 0.65
C GLY A 49 -24.75 -9.94 2.16
N VAL A 50 -24.33 -8.93 2.94
CA VAL A 50 -24.52 -8.90 4.40
C VAL A 50 -25.37 -7.70 4.82
N ALA A 51 -26.06 -7.81 5.96
CA ALA A 51 -26.80 -6.70 6.51
C ALA A 51 -25.85 -5.57 6.96
N LYS A 52 -26.29 -4.31 6.82
CA LYS A 52 -25.52 -3.12 7.23
C LYS A 52 -25.04 -3.22 8.69
N GLY A 53 -25.94 -3.59 9.59
CA GLY A 53 -25.61 -3.80 11.01
C GLY A 53 -24.52 -4.85 11.22
N THR A 54 -24.50 -5.92 10.40
CA THR A 54 -23.46 -6.94 10.44
C THR A 54 -22.10 -6.36 10.08
N LEU A 55 -22.00 -5.52 9.05
CA LEU A 55 -20.75 -4.88 8.65
C LEU A 55 -20.13 -4.08 9.81
N TYR A 56 -20.94 -3.27 10.51
CA TYR A 56 -20.48 -2.44 11.64
C TYR A 56 -20.03 -3.22 12.88
N LEU A 57 -20.29 -4.54 12.94
CA LEU A 57 -19.68 -5.43 13.93
C LEU A 57 -18.20 -5.72 13.63
N TYR A 58 -17.77 -5.57 12.38
CA TYR A 58 -16.39 -5.85 11.92
C TYR A 58 -15.57 -4.59 11.69
N PHE A 59 -16.18 -3.57 11.09
CA PHE A 59 -15.51 -2.33 10.71
C PHE A 59 -16.39 -1.14 11.09
N LYS A 60 -15.89 -0.26 11.97
CA LYS A 60 -16.65 0.89 12.47
C LYS A 60 -16.81 1.98 11.42
N THR A 61 -15.79 2.15 10.59
CA THR A 61 -15.75 3.17 9.54
C THR A 61 -15.28 2.56 8.22
N LYS A 62 -15.53 3.28 7.13
CA LYS A 62 -15.01 2.92 5.81
C LYS A 62 -13.48 2.98 5.83
N GLU A 63 -12.94 3.99 6.48
CA GLU A 63 -11.52 4.23 6.69
C GLU A 63 -10.86 3.05 7.39
N GLU A 64 -11.46 2.51 8.44
CA GLU A 64 -10.93 1.34 9.15
C GLU A 64 -10.85 0.09 8.25
N LEU A 65 -11.89 -0.15 7.43
CA LEU A 65 -11.89 -1.24 6.46
C LEU A 65 -10.78 -1.07 5.42
N PHE A 66 -10.62 0.13 4.87
CA PHE A 66 -9.59 0.39 3.86
C PHE A 66 -8.18 0.47 4.45
N LEU A 67 -8.03 0.85 5.71
CA LEU A 67 -6.75 0.78 6.42
C LEU A 67 -6.31 -0.67 6.62
N GLU A 68 -7.26 -1.56 6.91
CA GLU A 68 -6.97 -3.00 6.98
C GLU A 68 -6.58 -3.58 5.63
N ILE A 69 -7.28 -3.23 4.55
CA ILE A 69 -6.89 -3.62 3.18
C ILE A 69 -5.50 -3.09 2.87
N HIS A 70 -5.22 -1.83 3.22
CA HIS A 70 -3.93 -1.22 3.01
C HIS A 70 -2.82 -1.98 3.74
N ARG A 71 -3.03 -2.34 5.01
CA ARG A 71 -2.09 -3.15 5.79
C ARG A 71 -1.81 -4.50 5.11
N MET A 72 -2.85 -5.20 4.66
CA MET A 72 -2.69 -6.51 3.98
C MET A 72 -1.92 -6.39 2.66
N ASP A 73 -2.23 -5.40 1.84
CA ASP A 73 -1.54 -5.16 0.58
C ASP A 73 -0.07 -4.78 0.80
N TYR A 74 0.18 -3.97 1.84
CA TYR A 74 1.52 -3.53 2.23
C TYR A 74 2.38 -4.70 2.72
N GLU A 75 1.83 -5.55 3.59
CA GLU A 75 2.50 -6.76 4.08
C GLU A 75 2.87 -7.68 2.91
N PHE A 76 1.93 -7.94 2.00
CA PHE A 76 2.17 -8.78 0.82
C PHE A 76 3.30 -8.24 -0.09
N TRP A 77 3.31 -6.93 -0.35
CA TRP A 77 4.36 -6.33 -1.17
C TRP A 77 5.72 -6.38 -0.47
N PHE A 78 5.77 -6.10 0.84
CA PHE A 78 7.03 -6.16 1.58
C PHE A 78 7.59 -7.58 1.70
N GLU A 79 6.75 -8.59 1.89
CA GLU A 79 7.18 -10.00 1.87
C GLU A 79 7.80 -10.37 0.50
N SER A 80 7.18 -9.90 -0.59
CA SER A 80 7.70 -10.08 -1.95
C SER A 80 9.04 -9.35 -2.14
N PHE A 81 9.15 -8.13 -1.61
CA PHE A 81 10.36 -7.33 -1.67
C PHE A 81 11.52 -7.94 -0.88
N GLN A 82 11.25 -8.40 0.34
CA GLN A 82 12.23 -9.10 1.16
C GLN A 82 12.69 -10.40 0.48
N THR A 83 11.76 -11.17 -0.09
CA THR A 83 12.07 -12.39 -0.83
C THR A 83 12.97 -12.08 -2.03
N TYR A 84 12.65 -11.04 -2.79
CA TYR A 84 13.47 -10.55 -3.89
C TYR A 84 14.88 -10.18 -3.42
N LEU A 85 15.03 -9.35 -2.39
CA LEU A 85 16.35 -8.92 -1.91
C LEU A 85 17.19 -10.08 -1.37
N LYS A 86 16.57 -11.04 -0.67
CA LYS A 86 17.24 -12.26 -0.19
C LYS A 86 17.76 -13.15 -1.32
N SER A 87 17.10 -13.13 -2.48
CA SER A 87 17.55 -13.85 -3.68
C SER A 87 18.76 -13.23 -4.36
N LYS A 88 19.16 -12.00 -4.01
CA LYS A 88 20.23 -11.26 -4.67
C LYS A 88 21.54 -11.29 -3.89
N SER A 89 22.65 -11.35 -4.63
CA SER A 89 24.00 -11.22 -4.07
C SER A 89 24.36 -9.75 -3.78
N PRO A 90 25.32 -9.49 -2.87
CA PRO A 90 25.88 -8.15 -2.68
C PRO A 90 26.42 -7.54 -3.98
N GLY A 91 26.08 -6.29 -4.25
CA GLY A 91 26.45 -5.59 -5.49
C GLY A 91 25.35 -5.58 -6.56
N LEU A 92 24.09 -5.69 -6.16
CA LEU A 92 22.93 -5.56 -7.04
C LEU A 92 22.99 -4.23 -7.81
N ALA A 93 22.71 -4.29 -9.11
CA ALA A 93 22.70 -3.11 -9.96
C ALA A 93 21.53 -2.17 -9.59
N PRO A 94 21.77 -0.86 -9.43
CA PRO A 94 20.71 0.12 -9.16
C PRO A 94 19.54 0.05 -10.14
N ALA A 95 19.81 -0.13 -11.43
CA ALA A 95 18.79 -0.26 -12.46
C ALA A 95 17.90 -1.50 -12.29
N GLU A 96 18.48 -2.63 -11.88
CA GLU A 96 17.73 -3.87 -11.63
C GLU A 96 16.79 -3.71 -10.43
N LEU A 97 17.26 -3.08 -9.35
CA LEU A 97 16.41 -2.78 -8.20
C LEU A 97 15.32 -1.76 -8.53
N ALA A 98 15.65 -0.69 -9.26
CA ALA A 98 14.68 0.33 -9.67
C ALA A 98 13.56 -0.25 -10.55
N SER A 99 13.93 -1.10 -11.52
CA SER A 99 12.99 -1.79 -12.39
C SER A 99 12.09 -2.73 -11.60
N TRP A 100 12.65 -3.55 -10.70
CA TRP A 100 11.85 -4.46 -9.87
C TRP A 100 10.88 -3.71 -8.95
N ILE A 101 11.33 -2.63 -8.28
CA ILE A 101 10.46 -1.82 -7.42
C ILE A 101 9.31 -1.24 -8.26
N THR A 102 9.62 -0.67 -9.42
CA THR A 102 8.60 -0.03 -10.27
C THR A 102 7.59 -1.05 -10.77
N GLU A 103 8.03 -2.20 -11.27
CA GLU A 103 7.13 -3.21 -11.81
C GLU A 103 6.29 -3.88 -10.72
N SER A 104 6.88 -4.18 -9.56
CA SER A 104 6.11 -4.70 -8.43
C SER A 104 5.05 -3.71 -7.94
N LEU A 105 5.32 -2.40 -7.95
CA LEU A 105 4.32 -1.37 -7.64
C LEU A 105 3.24 -1.28 -8.73
N ARG A 106 3.60 -1.51 -10.00
CA ARG A 106 2.65 -1.59 -11.13
C ARG A 106 1.70 -2.76 -11.00
N GLU A 107 2.19 -3.92 -10.55
CA GLU A 107 1.35 -5.09 -10.28
C GLU A 107 0.43 -4.87 -9.06
N ASN A 108 0.87 -4.01 -8.12
CA ASN A 108 0.19 -3.74 -6.86
C ASN A 108 -0.43 -2.32 -6.79
N GLN A 109 -1.05 -1.84 -7.88
CA GLN A 109 -1.58 -0.46 -7.95
C GLN A 109 -2.59 -0.11 -6.85
N ARG A 110 -3.36 -1.09 -6.36
CA ARG A 110 -4.28 -0.88 -5.24
C ARG A 110 -3.54 -0.40 -3.99
N MET A 111 -2.38 -0.99 -3.70
CA MET A 111 -1.51 -0.58 -2.60
C MET A 111 -1.04 0.87 -2.80
N VAL A 112 -0.53 1.19 -3.99
CA VAL A 112 -0.06 2.54 -4.35
C VAL A 112 -1.15 3.58 -4.12
N ARG A 113 -2.38 3.29 -4.59
CA ARG A 113 -3.55 4.13 -4.38
C ARG A 113 -3.89 4.33 -2.91
N LEU A 114 -3.81 3.27 -2.10
CA LEU A 114 -4.07 3.32 -0.66
C LEU A 114 -2.98 4.09 0.10
N MET A 115 -1.71 3.96 -0.30
CA MET A 115 -0.61 4.76 0.26
C MET A 115 -0.85 6.25 0.05
N ALA A 116 -1.23 6.65 -1.17
CA ALA A 116 -1.46 8.05 -1.50
C ALA A 116 -2.60 8.67 -0.66
N ILE A 117 -3.68 7.94 -0.42
CA ILE A 117 -4.81 8.45 0.39
C ILE A 117 -4.67 8.18 1.89
N GLY A 118 -3.64 7.46 2.32
CA GLY A 118 -3.47 6.97 3.70
C GLY A 118 -3.48 8.10 4.72
N SER A 119 -2.45 8.94 4.72
CA SER A 119 -2.32 10.07 5.64
C SER A 119 -3.39 11.16 5.41
N ALA A 120 -3.85 11.32 4.17
CA ALA A 120 -4.80 12.37 3.81
C ALA A 120 -6.26 12.06 4.22
N LEU A 121 -6.66 10.78 4.20
CA LEU A 121 -8.05 10.37 4.34
C LEU A 121 -8.23 9.20 5.32
N LEU A 122 -7.43 8.15 5.23
CA LEU A 122 -7.64 6.93 6.05
C LEU A 122 -7.26 7.14 7.51
N GLU A 123 -6.17 7.85 7.78
CA GLU A 123 -5.65 8.04 9.16
C GLU A 123 -6.48 9.03 9.99
N LYS A 124 -7.44 9.75 9.39
CA LYS A 124 -8.24 10.77 10.07
C LYS A 124 -9.41 10.24 10.91
N ASN A 125 -10.02 9.13 10.49
CA ASN A 125 -11.24 8.59 11.10
C ASN A 125 -11.09 7.12 11.52
N VAL A 126 -9.97 6.80 12.19
CA VAL A 126 -9.65 5.47 12.68
C VAL A 126 -9.35 5.47 14.17
N VAL A 127 -9.65 4.36 14.83
CA VAL A 127 -9.31 4.18 16.25
C VAL A 127 -7.80 4.00 16.42
N TYR A 128 -7.28 4.41 17.57
CA TYR A 128 -5.84 4.34 17.91
C TYR A 128 -5.23 2.97 17.61
N GLU A 129 -5.91 1.89 18.00
CA GLU A 129 -5.42 0.52 17.81
C GLU A 129 -5.19 0.20 16.33
N SER A 130 -6.10 0.63 15.45
CA SER A 130 -6.01 0.41 14.01
C SER A 130 -4.85 1.19 13.38
N ALA A 131 -4.66 2.45 13.79
CA ALA A 131 -3.50 3.25 13.38
C ALA A 131 -2.17 2.65 13.87
N PHE A 132 -2.13 2.25 15.15
CA PHE A 132 -0.95 1.62 15.75
C PHE A 132 -0.55 0.33 15.02
N ARG A 133 -1.51 -0.56 14.74
CA ARG A 133 -1.23 -1.81 14.02
C ARG A 133 -0.61 -1.57 12.65
N LEU A 134 -1.09 -0.58 11.89
CA LEU A 134 -0.49 -0.24 10.60
C LEU A 134 0.93 0.29 10.79
N LYS A 135 1.14 1.29 11.67
CA LYS A 135 2.46 1.90 11.85
C LYS A 135 3.49 0.89 12.38
N ASP A 136 3.10 -0.01 13.27
CA ASP A 136 3.97 -1.09 13.74
C ASP A 136 4.33 -2.08 12.62
N ALA A 137 3.35 -2.47 11.79
CA ALA A 137 3.60 -3.32 10.63
C ALA A 137 4.58 -2.67 9.65
N VAL A 138 4.36 -1.40 9.30
CA VAL A 138 5.27 -0.62 8.45
C VAL A 138 6.68 -0.57 9.06
N ARG A 139 6.78 -0.26 10.37
CA ARG A 139 8.07 -0.18 11.07
C ARG A 139 8.83 -1.51 10.99
N ARG A 140 8.18 -2.64 11.27
CA ARG A 140 8.82 -3.97 11.23
C ARG A 140 9.37 -4.27 9.83
N HIS A 141 8.55 -4.10 8.80
CA HIS A 141 8.97 -4.37 7.44
C HIS A 141 10.10 -3.44 6.95
N VAL A 142 10.07 -2.16 7.31
CA VAL A 142 11.15 -1.21 6.99
C VAL A 142 12.48 -1.65 7.63
N LEU A 143 12.46 -2.05 8.90
CA LEU A 143 13.66 -2.50 9.61
C LEU A 143 14.21 -3.83 9.06
N GLU A 144 13.33 -4.76 8.68
CA GLU A 144 13.74 -6.03 8.06
C GLU A 144 14.33 -5.80 6.67
N SER A 145 13.65 -5.02 5.82
CA SER A 145 14.11 -4.71 4.47
C SER A 145 15.37 -3.84 4.44
N SER A 146 15.60 -2.99 5.44
CA SER A 146 16.80 -2.12 5.46
C SER A 146 18.09 -2.92 5.60
N SER A 147 18.08 -4.02 6.36
CA SER A 147 19.22 -4.92 6.50
C SER A 147 19.57 -5.58 5.16
N ASP A 148 18.57 -6.15 4.48
CA ASP A 148 18.74 -6.78 3.17
C ASP A 148 19.14 -5.78 2.08
N LEU A 149 18.56 -4.58 2.08
CA LEU A 149 18.94 -3.50 1.19
C LEU A 149 20.40 -3.08 1.39
N SER A 150 20.82 -2.90 2.64
CA SER A 150 22.20 -2.52 2.98
C SER A 150 23.19 -3.55 2.46
N ARG A 151 22.86 -4.84 2.60
CA ARG A 151 23.66 -5.95 2.07
C ARG A 151 23.73 -5.93 0.54
N VAL A 152 22.59 -5.89 -0.17
CA VAL A 152 22.60 -5.99 -1.64
C VAL A 152 23.19 -4.74 -2.30
N LEU A 153 23.04 -3.57 -1.68
CA LEU A 153 23.58 -2.31 -2.17
C LEU A 153 24.96 -1.98 -1.62
N LYS A 154 25.56 -2.83 -0.77
CA LYS A 154 26.87 -2.59 -0.12
C LYS A 154 26.95 -1.22 0.57
N LEU A 155 25.89 -0.85 1.30
CA LEU A 155 25.84 0.43 2.01
C LEU A 155 26.72 0.36 3.26
N LYS A 156 27.49 1.43 3.52
CA LYS A 156 28.35 1.54 4.72
C LYS A 156 27.55 1.72 6.01
N LYS A 157 26.35 2.31 5.91
CA LYS A 157 25.51 2.70 7.04
C LYS A 157 24.08 2.19 6.83
N PRO A 158 23.49 1.43 7.77
CA PRO A 158 22.13 0.89 7.62
C PRO A 158 21.05 1.98 7.59
N GLU A 159 21.32 3.16 8.15
CA GLU A 159 20.40 4.30 8.15
C GLU A 159 20.08 4.77 6.72
N ILE A 160 21.04 4.65 5.80
CA ILE A 160 20.87 5.02 4.39
C ILE A 160 19.76 4.19 3.73
N ALA A 161 19.63 2.91 4.08
CA ALA A 161 18.57 2.06 3.54
C ALA A 161 17.18 2.50 4.05
N ILE A 162 17.10 2.96 5.30
CA ILE A 162 15.86 3.48 5.90
C ILE A 162 15.47 4.81 5.24
N GLU A 163 16.45 5.71 5.03
CA GLU A 163 16.25 6.96 4.30
C GLU A 163 15.75 6.70 2.88
N PHE A 164 16.38 5.76 2.16
CA PHE A 164 15.93 5.35 0.83
C PHE A 164 14.46 4.92 0.81
N LEU A 165 14.06 4.04 1.74
CA LEU A 165 12.66 3.58 1.84
C LEU A 165 11.70 4.73 2.17
N THR A 166 12.15 5.68 2.99
CA THR A 166 11.39 6.89 3.34
C THR A 166 11.21 7.78 2.11
N TYR A 167 12.26 8.01 1.33
CA TYR A 167 12.21 8.77 0.08
C TYR A 167 11.33 8.07 -0.95
N LEU A 168 11.44 6.75 -1.09
CA LEU A 168 10.58 5.95 -1.97
C LEU A 168 9.10 6.14 -1.61
N HIS A 169 8.74 6.01 -0.33
CA HIS A 169 7.38 6.25 0.13
C HIS A 169 6.90 7.67 -0.19
N ALA A 170 7.72 8.68 0.11
CA ALA A 170 7.39 10.09 -0.17
C ALA A 170 7.21 10.35 -1.68
N LEU A 171 8.07 9.77 -2.53
CA LEU A 171 7.96 9.86 -3.98
C LEU A 171 6.69 9.20 -4.50
N ILE A 172 6.35 8.00 -4.01
CA ILE A 172 5.11 7.30 -4.38
C ILE A 172 3.90 8.19 -4.06
N VAL A 173 3.81 8.70 -2.83
CA VAL A 173 2.68 9.53 -2.40
C VAL A 173 2.63 10.83 -3.20
N GLY A 174 3.76 11.54 -3.34
CA GLY A 174 3.80 12.83 -4.04
C GLY A 174 3.49 12.70 -5.52
N LEU A 175 4.20 11.81 -6.23
CA LEU A 175 4.02 11.62 -7.67
C LEU A 175 2.62 11.12 -8.02
N TRP A 176 2.00 10.28 -7.18
CA TRP A 176 0.65 9.79 -7.43
C TRP A 176 -0.38 10.92 -7.54
N HIS A 177 -0.33 11.91 -6.65
CA HIS A 177 -1.26 13.05 -6.68
C HIS A 177 -1.09 13.95 -7.91
N HIS A 178 0.12 14.00 -8.48
CA HIS A 178 0.36 14.73 -9.72
C HIS A 178 -0.02 13.92 -10.96
N ALA A 179 0.13 12.60 -10.92
CA ALA A 179 -0.25 11.71 -12.02
C ALA A 179 -1.76 11.47 -12.11
N GLU A 180 -2.48 11.56 -10.98
CA GLU A 180 -3.94 11.39 -10.89
C GLU A 180 -4.63 12.67 -10.40
N PRO A 181 -4.65 13.73 -11.23
CA PRO A 181 -5.23 15.01 -10.85
C PRO A 181 -6.76 14.93 -10.76
N SER A 182 -7.36 15.88 -10.04
CA SER A 182 -8.82 16.02 -9.98
C SER A 182 -9.44 16.20 -11.38
N PRO A 183 -10.73 15.85 -11.60
CA PRO A 183 -11.36 15.93 -12.92
C PRO A 183 -11.28 17.33 -13.58
N ILE A 184 -11.37 18.39 -12.77
CA ILE A 184 -11.27 19.76 -13.29
C ILE A 184 -9.84 20.08 -13.76
N VAL A 185 -8.82 19.64 -13.02
CA VAL A 185 -7.42 19.81 -13.40
C VAL A 185 -7.09 18.95 -14.62
N SER A 186 -7.55 17.70 -14.67
CA SER A 186 -7.38 16.82 -15.85
C SER A 186 -7.96 17.46 -17.12
N LYS A 187 -9.11 18.14 -17.02
CA LYS A 187 -9.70 18.91 -18.13
C LYS A 187 -8.81 20.06 -18.57
N VAL A 188 -8.18 20.79 -17.63
CA VAL A 188 -7.22 21.86 -17.94
C VAL A 188 -5.98 21.30 -18.63
N LEU A 189 -5.38 20.22 -18.09
CA LEU A 189 -4.19 19.60 -18.67
C LEU A 189 -4.42 19.02 -20.08
N SER A 190 -5.67 18.72 -20.42
CA SER A 190 -6.05 18.23 -21.75
C SER A 190 -6.48 19.34 -22.72
N SER A 191 -6.47 20.61 -22.30
CA SER A 191 -7.00 21.73 -23.10
C SER A 191 -6.03 22.34 -24.11
N SER A 192 -4.71 22.17 -23.89
CA SER A 192 -3.63 22.65 -24.76
C SER A 192 -2.38 21.81 -24.53
N ASP A 193 -1.50 21.74 -25.54
CA ASP A 193 -0.19 21.10 -25.42
C ASP A 193 0.77 21.90 -24.51
N ASP A 194 0.50 23.18 -24.24
CA ASP A 194 1.28 24.00 -23.30
C ASP A 194 1.32 23.39 -21.88
N PHE A 195 0.34 22.56 -21.53
CA PHE A 195 0.26 21.88 -20.24
C PHE A 195 0.93 20.50 -20.22
N GLU A 196 1.60 20.08 -21.29
CA GLU A 196 2.24 18.76 -21.38
C GLU A 196 3.23 18.50 -20.25
N ILE A 197 3.94 19.53 -19.79
CA ILE A 197 4.90 19.46 -18.68
C ILE A 197 4.30 18.98 -17.36
N PHE A 198 2.98 19.09 -17.19
CA PHE A 198 2.25 18.63 -16.00
C PHE A 198 1.63 17.24 -16.17
N ARG A 199 1.71 16.64 -17.36
CA ARG A 199 1.24 15.28 -17.62
C ARG A 199 2.30 14.27 -17.17
N ILE A 200 2.13 13.73 -15.97
CA ILE A 200 3.08 12.81 -15.33
C ILE A 200 2.73 11.37 -15.66
N ASP A 201 3.62 10.65 -16.34
CA ASP A 201 3.63 9.19 -16.32
C ASP A 201 4.25 8.72 -15.00
N PHE A 202 3.38 8.30 -14.08
CA PHE A 202 3.75 7.92 -12.72
C PHE A 202 4.90 6.91 -12.68
N PHE A 203 4.78 5.79 -13.39
CA PHE A 203 5.75 4.70 -13.28
C PHE A 203 7.07 5.06 -13.95
N ARG A 204 7.03 5.73 -15.11
CA ARG A 204 8.26 6.16 -15.80
C ARG A 204 9.06 7.16 -14.95
N ILE A 205 8.39 8.14 -14.37
CA ILE A 205 9.05 9.16 -13.54
C ILE A 205 9.53 8.57 -12.22
N LEU A 206 8.73 7.69 -11.61
CA LEU A 206 9.10 6.99 -10.38
C LEU A 206 10.37 6.13 -10.58
N GLU A 207 10.44 5.34 -11.65
CA GLU A 207 11.62 4.50 -11.94
C GLU A 207 12.88 5.34 -12.11
N THR A 208 12.78 6.44 -12.87
CA THR A 208 13.88 7.38 -13.08
C THR A 208 14.35 8.00 -11.76
N ALA A 209 13.40 8.38 -10.88
CA ALA A 209 13.71 8.93 -9.57
C ALA A 209 14.37 7.90 -8.65
N ILE A 210 13.86 6.67 -8.61
CA ILE A 210 14.44 5.56 -7.83
C ILE A 210 15.87 5.27 -8.30
N LEU A 211 16.08 5.15 -9.61
CA LEU A 211 17.41 4.93 -10.18
C LEU A 211 18.38 6.06 -9.81
N THR A 212 17.91 7.31 -9.89
CA THR A 212 18.71 8.49 -9.52
C THR A 212 19.10 8.45 -8.04
N LEU A 213 18.15 8.13 -7.15
CA LEU A 213 18.42 7.97 -5.72
C LEU A 213 19.44 6.85 -5.48
N LEU A 214 19.22 5.66 -6.03
CA LEU A 214 20.11 4.51 -5.85
C LEU A 214 21.53 4.77 -6.38
N ASN A 215 21.66 5.50 -7.49
CA ASN A 215 22.96 5.96 -8.00
C ASN A 215 23.59 7.05 -7.14
N GLY A 216 22.80 7.87 -6.46
CA GLY A 216 23.30 8.82 -5.45
C GLY A 216 23.90 8.08 -4.25
N LEU A 217 23.19 7.07 -3.74
CA LEU A 217 23.63 6.24 -2.60
C LEU A 217 24.90 5.44 -2.90
N SER A 218 25.20 5.16 -4.18
CA SER A 218 26.42 4.46 -4.56
C SER A 218 27.68 5.32 -4.42
N LYS A 219 27.56 6.65 -4.28
CA LYS A 219 28.69 7.56 -4.04
C LYS A 219 29.20 7.55 -2.59
N ASP A 220 28.39 7.05 -1.66
CA ASP A 220 28.77 6.82 -0.26
C ASP A 220 29.35 5.41 0.01
N ARG A 221 29.44 4.55 -1.04
CA ARG A 221 30.02 3.20 -0.98
C ARG A 221 31.52 3.17 -0.69
#